data_AF-A0A6M0LFH7-F1
#
_entry.id   AF-A0A6M0LFH7-F1
#
_cell.length_a   1.000
_cell.length_b   1.000
_cell.length_c   1.000
_cell.angle_alpha   90.00
_cell.angle_beta   90.00
_cell.angle_gamma   90.00
#
_symmetry.space_group_name_H-M   'P 1'
#
loop_
_entity.id
_entity.type
_entity.pdbx_description
1 polymer ?
#
loop_
_entity_poly.entity_id
_entity_poly.type
_entity_poly.pdbx_seq_one_letter_code
_entity_poly.pdbx_strand_id
1 'polypeptide(L)'
;MLKMLHDEEPVLRAEITALYSVLDHKLGLRGAEVPITFGMDEKVLGSYLPPSYDDEEQFQFSLFFIGFCMNGQISKNDRINLYKHEYAHYMTRHINIPDRYNWQPGVHGSAWKYCCSLIGAIPADYYIEESSIKKIDYESVLERPSVDHKQVQLLDTYRTQRAIKNMENAKIKYEIGDTVTHPKFGEGTVQDIEKQPSSVRLHILFGDELKVIDQKWLVKTEYKKVSER
;
A
#
# COMPACT_ATOMS: atom_id res chain seq x y z
N MET A 1 -18.67 -5.93 15.24
CA MET A 1 -17.54 -5.44 14.41
C MET A 1 -17.43 -3.92 14.51
N LEU A 2 -18.35 -3.12 13.95
CA LEU A 2 -18.33 -1.64 14.08
C LEU A 2 -18.20 -1.12 15.53
N LYS A 3 -18.96 -1.69 16.47
CA LYS A 3 -18.85 -1.32 17.90
C LYS A 3 -17.46 -1.62 18.49
N MET A 4 -16.85 -2.75 18.10
CA MET A 4 -15.51 -3.13 18.57
C MET A 4 -14.43 -2.21 17.99
N LEU A 5 -14.59 -1.74 16.74
CA LEU A 5 -13.67 -0.79 16.13
C LEU A 5 -13.68 0.58 16.82
N HIS A 6 -14.86 1.07 17.22
CA HIS A 6 -14.95 2.31 18.00
C HIS A 6 -14.33 2.18 19.39
N ASP A 7 -14.39 1.00 20.00
CA ASP A 7 -13.73 0.74 21.30
C ASP A 7 -12.20 0.78 21.20
N GLU A 8 -11.62 0.67 19.99
CA GLU A 8 -10.17 0.73 19.74
C GLU A 8 -9.66 2.16 19.51
N GLU A 9 -10.52 3.11 19.15
CA GLU A 9 -10.13 4.50 18.86
C GLU A 9 -9.33 5.15 20.00
N PRO A 10 -9.68 5.01 21.30
CA PRO A 10 -8.89 5.61 22.37
C PRO A 10 -7.46 5.05 22.43
N VAL A 11 -7.29 3.75 22.15
CA VAL A 11 -5.99 3.08 22.19
C VAL A 11 -5.13 3.54 21.00
N LEU A 12 -5.70 3.55 19.79
CA LEU A 12 -5.02 4.03 18.60
C LEU A 12 -4.66 5.52 18.71
N ARG A 13 -5.58 6.34 19.23
CA ARG A 13 -5.34 7.76 19.48
C ARG A 13 -4.19 7.97 20.46
N ALA A 14 -4.15 7.20 21.55
CA ALA A 14 -3.05 7.26 22.51
C ALA A 14 -1.71 6.82 21.88
N GLU A 15 -1.70 5.77 21.06
CA GLU A 15 -0.50 5.32 20.34
C GLU A 15 0.04 6.41 19.39
N ILE A 16 -0.83 7.02 18.58
CA ILE A 16 -0.46 8.10 17.64
C ILE A 16 0.00 9.34 18.42
N THR A 17 -0.74 9.76 19.44
CA THR A 17 -0.42 10.95 20.25
C THR A 17 0.93 10.78 20.95
N ALA A 18 1.23 9.59 21.48
CA ALA A 18 2.51 9.30 22.12
C ALA A 18 3.68 9.39 21.12
N LEU A 19 3.52 8.83 19.92
CA LEU A 19 4.51 8.95 18.85
C LEU A 19 4.72 10.42 18.45
N TYR A 20 3.64 11.17 18.23
CA TYR A 20 3.71 12.57 17.83
C TYR A 20 4.35 13.43 18.92
N SER A 21 4.07 13.16 20.20
CA SER A 21 4.71 13.87 21.32
C SER A 21 6.23 13.70 21.33
N VAL A 22 6.73 12.51 20.96
CA VAL A 22 8.18 12.26 20.83
C VAL A 22 8.76 13.06 19.66
N LEU A 23 8.05 13.12 18.53
CA LEU A 23 8.49 13.89 17.35
C LEU A 23 8.45 15.40 17.63
N ASP A 24 7.39 15.87 18.26
CA ASP A 24 7.18 17.26 18.70
C ASP A 24 8.34 17.73 19.57
N HIS A 25 8.69 16.96 20.60
CA HIS A 25 9.83 17.27 21.47
C HIS A 25 11.16 17.33 20.70
N LYS A 26 11.37 16.42 19.74
CA LYS A 26 12.59 16.40 18.93
C LYS A 26 12.70 17.59 17.97
N LEU A 27 11.57 18.06 17.45
CA LEU A 27 11.51 19.01 16.34
C LEU A 27 11.05 20.42 16.75
N GLY A 28 10.58 20.60 18.00
CA GLY A 28 9.97 21.85 18.47
C GLY A 28 8.59 22.11 17.84
N LEU A 29 7.81 21.05 17.63
CA LEU A 29 6.50 21.10 16.97
C LEU A 29 5.36 20.77 17.95
N ARG A 30 4.10 20.82 17.47
CA ARG A 30 2.89 20.56 18.27
C ARG A 30 1.86 19.69 17.51
N GLY A 31 2.33 18.74 16.72
CA GLY A 31 1.47 17.85 15.95
C GLY A 31 0.64 16.92 16.83
N ALA A 32 1.05 16.63 18.06
CA ALA A 32 0.27 15.86 19.03
C ALA A 32 -0.97 16.60 19.56
N GLU A 33 -1.03 17.93 19.40
CA GLU A 33 -2.19 18.75 19.76
C GLU A 33 -3.26 18.78 18.65
N VAL A 34 -2.89 18.40 17.42
CA VAL A 34 -3.80 18.37 16.28
C VAL A 34 -4.82 17.22 16.46
N PRO A 35 -6.13 17.47 16.27
CA PRO A 35 -7.17 16.44 16.34
C PRO A 35 -6.85 15.19 15.50
N ILE A 36 -7.02 14.01 16.09
CA ILE A 36 -6.93 12.72 15.41
C ILE A 36 -8.32 12.10 15.35
N THR A 37 -8.81 11.91 14.12
CA THR A 37 -10.12 11.33 13.83
C THR A 37 -9.97 9.98 13.13
N PHE A 38 -11.03 9.19 13.20
CA PHE A 38 -11.06 7.84 12.68
C PHE A 38 -12.28 7.62 11.78
N GLY A 39 -12.09 6.90 10.68
CA GLY A 39 -13.15 6.56 9.73
C GLY A 39 -13.01 5.12 9.22
N MET A 40 -13.79 4.78 8.19
CA MET A 40 -13.83 3.46 7.56
C MET A 40 -13.45 3.50 6.07
N ASP A 41 -12.59 4.45 5.66
CA ASP A 41 -12.19 4.59 4.27
C ASP A 41 -11.42 3.34 3.79
N GLU A 42 -11.88 2.69 2.72
CA GLU A 42 -11.29 1.47 2.17
C GLU A 42 -10.21 1.74 1.11
N LYS A 43 -9.91 3.00 0.82
CA LYS A 43 -8.94 3.43 -0.20
C LYS A 43 -7.79 4.25 0.38
N VAL A 44 -8.00 4.93 1.50
CA VAL A 44 -7.02 5.80 2.14
C VAL A 44 -6.72 5.29 3.55
N LEU A 45 -5.45 4.98 3.83
CA LEU A 45 -5.01 4.49 5.14
C LEU A 45 -4.98 5.60 6.19
N GLY A 46 -4.49 6.78 5.78
CA GLY A 46 -4.37 7.97 6.61
C GLY A 46 -4.28 9.22 5.74
N SER A 47 -4.58 10.36 6.35
CA SER A 47 -4.47 11.68 5.71
C SER A 47 -4.24 12.75 6.76
N TYR A 48 -3.25 13.61 6.53
CA TYR A 48 -3.18 14.92 7.16
C TYR A 48 -3.98 15.94 6.35
N LEU A 49 -4.95 16.57 7.00
CA LEU A 49 -5.80 17.60 6.44
C LEU A 49 -5.38 18.96 7.02
N PRO A 50 -4.76 19.84 6.22
CA PRO A 50 -4.45 21.20 6.67
C PRO A 50 -5.75 22.00 6.89
N PRO A 51 -5.70 23.08 7.68
CA PRO A 51 -6.89 23.89 7.94
C PRO A 51 -7.48 24.45 6.65
N SER A 52 -8.80 24.38 6.52
CA SER A 52 -9.59 24.88 5.41
C SER A 52 -10.53 26.00 5.88
N TYR A 53 -11.36 26.56 5.00
CA TYR A 53 -12.35 27.58 5.40
C TYR A 53 -13.41 27.01 6.35
N ASP A 54 -13.79 25.74 6.15
CA ASP A 54 -14.88 25.07 6.86
C ASP A 54 -14.38 24.03 7.88
N ASP A 55 -13.10 23.65 7.83
CA ASP A 55 -12.54 22.56 8.63
C ASP A 55 -11.27 22.99 9.40
N GLU A 56 -11.19 22.55 10.64
CA GLU A 56 -9.96 22.63 11.43
C GLU A 56 -8.90 21.65 10.91
N GLU A 57 -7.64 21.94 11.22
CA GLU A 57 -6.53 21.05 10.96
C GLU A 57 -6.74 19.71 11.67
N GLN A 58 -6.54 18.59 10.99
CA GLN A 58 -6.72 17.27 11.59
C GLN A 58 -5.91 16.17 10.90
N PHE A 59 -5.63 15.11 11.65
CA PHE A 59 -5.23 13.82 11.12
C PHE A 59 -6.43 12.88 11.07
N GLN A 60 -6.60 12.17 9.96
CA GLN A 60 -7.64 11.16 9.80
C GLN A 60 -7.01 9.82 9.47
N PHE A 61 -7.43 8.75 10.15
CA PHE A 61 -6.98 7.38 9.87
C PHE A 61 -8.15 6.43 9.66
N SER A 62 -7.96 5.40 8.83
CA SER A 62 -9.00 4.41 8.57
C SER A 62 -8.86 3.17 9.46
N LEU A 63 -9.86 2.96 10.33
CA LEU A 63 -9.99 1.78 11.19
C LEU A 63 -10.13 0.49 10.37
N PHE A 64 -10.56 0.58 9.11
CA PHE A 64 -10.60 -0.56 8.20
C PHE A 64 -9.21 -1.22 8.07
N PHE A 65 -8.15 -0.41 8.06
CA PHE A 65 -6.77 -0.88 7.92
C PHE A 65 -6.02 -1.03 9.24
N ILE A 66 -6.22 -0.10 10.19
CA ILE A 66 -5.43 -0.06 11.43
C ILE A 66 -6.08 -0.75 12.62
N GLY A 67 -7.36 -1.11 12.52
CA GLY A 67 -8.15 -1.70 13.59
C GLY A 67 -7.67 -3.11 13.99
N PHE A 68 -7.60 -3.35 15.29
CA PHE A 68 -7.13 -4.59 15.90
C PHE A 68 -8.06 -5.79 15.66
N CYS A 69 -9.36 -5.55 15.43
CA CYS A 69 -10.33 -6.62 15.19
C CYS A 69 -10.54 -7.01 13.71
N MET A 70 -9.80 -6.39 12.77
CA MET A 70 -9.88 -6.71 11.34
C MET A 70 -8.86 -7.80 10.93
N ASN A 71 -9.25 -8.73 10.05
CA ASN A 71 -8.35 -9.75 9.49
C ASN A 71 -7.41 -9.15 8.43
N GLY A 72 -6.13 -9.53 8.40
CA GLY A 72 -5.16 -9.10 7.38
C GLY A 72 -4.44 -7.78 7.67
N GLN A 73 -4.10 -7.55 8.94
CA GLN A 73 -3.60 -6.28 9.47
C GLN A 73 -2.25 -5.87 8.89
N ILE A 74 -2.11 -4.57 8.63
CA ILE A 74 -0.78 -3.98 8.47
C ILE A 74 -0.02 -4.11 9.80
N SER A 75 1.27 -4.40 9.75
CA SER A 75 2.04 -4.70 10.97
C SER A 75 2.12 -3.48 11.89
N LYS A 76 2.47 -3.69 13.17
CA LYS A 76 2.68 -2.57 14.10
C LYS A 76 3.69 -1.56 13.55
N ASN A 77 4.76 -2.03 12.93
CA ASN A 77 5.76 -1.14 12.34
C ASN A 77 5.20 -0.38 11.13
N ASP A 78 4.41 -1.05 10.28
CA ASP A 78 3.75 -0.39 9.15
C ASP A 78 2.78 0.70 9.63
N ARG A 79 2.07 0.48 10.75
CA ARG A 79 1.24 1.52 11.38
C ARG A 79 2.07 2.70 11.88
N ILE A 80 3.15 2.44 12.61
CA ILE A 80 4.05 3.51 13.08
C ILE A 80 4.60 4.31 11.89
N ASN A 81 4.96 3.63 10.81
CA ASN A 81 5.41 4.28 9.59
C ASN A 81 4.30 5.11 8.94
N LEU A 82 3.07 4.60 8.85
CA LEU A 82 1.90 5.35 8.38
C LEU A 82 1.70 6.63 9.21
N TYR A 83 1.78 6.54 10.54
CA TYR A 83 1.65 7.72 11.40
C TYR A 83 2.76 8.74 11.14
N LYS A 84 4.01 8.29 10.99
CA LYS A 84 5.11 9.17 10.59
C LYS A 84 4.91 9.75 9.20
N HIS A 85 4.36 9.00 8.25
CA HIS A 85 4.07 9.46 6.90
C HIS A 85 3.13 10.67 6.93
N GLU A 86 2.03 10.57 7.69
CA GLU A 86 1.09 11.69 7.86
C GLU A 86 1.70 12.84 8.64
N TYR A 87 2.48 12.55 9.69
CA TYR A 87 3.20 13.60 10.41
C TYR A 87 4.21 14.35 9.53
N ALA A 88 4.83 13.69 8.54
CA ALA A 88 5.69 14.36 7.57
C ALA A 88 4.92 15.38 6.72
N HIS A 89 3.65 15.12 6.38
CA HIS A 89 2.78 16.11 5.72
C HIS A 89 2.53 17.31 6.63
N TYR A 90 2.23 17.09 7.91
CA TYR A 90 2.13 18.16 8.90
C TYR A 90 3.42 19.00 8.99
N MET A 91 4.59 18.35 9.04
CA MET A 91 5.88 19.05 9.07
C MET A 91 6.07 19.98 7.89
N THR A 92 5.66 19.61 6.66
CA THR A 92 5.83 20.47 5.47
C THR A 92 5.21 21.87 5.63
N ARG A 93 4.23 22.03 6.52
CA ARG A 93 3.56 23.31 6.82
C ARG A 93 4.09 24.01 8.07
N HIS A 94 4.80 23.29 8.94
CA HIS A 94 5.14 23.74 10.28
C HIS A 94 6.64 23.89 10.55
N ILE A 95 7.51 23.48 9.62
CA ILE A 95 8.95 23.74 9.71
C ILE A 95 9.43 24.63 8.55
N ASN A 96 10.57 25.30 8.77
CA ASN A 96 11.26 25.99 7.69
C ASN A 96 12.00 24.98 6.81
N ILE A 97 11.51 24.76 5.59
CA ILE A 97 12.11 23.84 4.62
C ILE A 97 13.25 24.57 3.88
N PRO A 98 14.50 24.07 3.92
CA PRO A 98 15.60 24.66 3.14
C PRO A 98 15.28 24.71 1.65
N ASP A 99 15.61 25.82 0.98
CA ASP A 99 15.29 26.06 -0.44
C ASP A 99 15.72 24.93 -1.38
N ARG A 100 16.85 24.29 -1.07
CA ARG A 100 17.37 23.13 -1.82
C ARG A 100 16.45 21.90 -1.78
N TYR A 101 15.38 21.90 -1.00
CA TYR A 101 14.38 20.84 -0.93
C TYR A 101 12.99 21.31 -1.40
N ASN A 102 12.89 22.46 -2.07
CA ASN A 102 11.65 22.97 -2.70
C ASN A 102 11.62 22.79 -4.22
N TRP A 103 12.46 21.92 -4.78
CA TRP A 103 12.61 21.73 -6.22
C TRP A 103 11.52 20.88 -6.89
N GLN A 104 10.80 20.04 -6.14
CA GLN A 104 9.67 19.24 -6.62
C GLN A 104 8.38 19.62 -5.88
N PRO A 105 7.37 20.16 -6.58
CA PRO A 105 6.08 20.48 -5.98
C PRO A 105 5.23 19.22 -5.70
N GLY A 106 3.99 19.40 -5.23
CA GLY A 106 3.03 18.31 -5.02
C GLY A 106 3.03 17.73 -3.59
N VAL A 107 2.01 16.92 -3.31
CA VAL A 107 1.72 16.37 -1.97
C VAL A 107 2.88 15.51 -1.46
N HIS A 108 3.41 14.62 -2.31
CA HIS A 108 4.61 13.82 -2.03
C HIS A 108 5.88 14.41 -2.69
N GLY A 109 5.96 15.74 -2.74
CA GLY A 109 7.07 16.50 -3.34
C GLY A 109 8.38 16.44 -2.54
N SER A 110 9.40 17.20 -2.96
CA SER A 110 10.74 17.16 -2.35
C SER A 110 10.75 17.63 -0.90
N ALA A 111 9.90 18.60 -0.56
CA ALA A 111 9.76 19.11 0.81
C ALA A 111 9.22 18.02 1.75
N TRP A 112 8.24 17.25 1.27
CA TRP A 112 7.68 16.12 2.02
C TRP A 112 8.70 14.99 2.19
N LYS A 113 9.42 14.62 1.12
CA LYS A 113 10.51 13.63 1.19
C LYS A 113 11.61 14.04 2.17
N TYR A 114 11.92 15.33 2.23
CA TYR A 114 12.82 15.88 3.24
C TYR A 114 12.28 15.67 4.65
N CYS A 115 11.02 16.00 4.92
CA CYS A 115 10.39 15.71 6.21
C CYS A 115 10.45 14.21 6.57
N CYS A 116 10.15 13.31 5.62
CA CYS A 116 10.28 11.86 5.83
C CYS A 116 11.68 11.45 6.29
N SER A 117 12.73 12.05 5.72
CA SER A 117 14.12 11.75 6.08
C SER A 117 14.47 12.16 7.52
N LEU A 118 13.85 13.20 8.06
CA LEU A 118 14.13 13.70 9.41
C LEU A 118 13.59 12.78 10.52
N ILE A 119 12.48 12.09 10.23
CA ILE A 119 11.75 11.27 11.20
C ILE A 119 11.81 9.76 10.91
N GLY A 120 12.45 9.38 9.80
CA GLY A 120 12.54 8.00 9.35
C GLY A 120 11.20 7.45 8.90
N ALA A 121 10.41 8.24 8.16
CA ALA A 121 9.20 7.78 7.47
C ALA A 121 9.56 7.23 6.09
N ILE A 122 8.77 6.29 5.58
CA ILE A 122 8.97 5.74 4.24
C ILE A 122 8.37 6.70 3.20
N PRO A 123 9.18 7.25 2.28
CA PRO A 123 8.73 8.22 1.28
C PRO A 123 8.13 7.51 0.06
N ALA A 124 7.03 6.78 0.25
CA ALA A 124 6.33 6.04 -0.80
C ALA A 124 4.88 6.53 -0.96
N ASP A 125 4.42 6.64 -2.21
CA ASP A 125 3.10 7.18 -2.55
C ASP A 125 1.95 6.19 -2.26
N TYR A 126 2.26 4.92 -2.06
CA TYR A 126 1.31 3.84 -1.78
C TYR A 126 1.82 2.94 -0.66
N TYR A 127 0.91 2.15 -0.08
CA TYR A 127 1.25 1.18 0.97
C TYR A 127 2.24 0.13 0.45
N ILE A 128 3.36 -0.01 1.16
CA ILE A 128 4.35 -1.04 0.93
C ILE A 128 4.68 -1.63 2.31
N GLU A 129 4.57 -2.95 2.43
CA GLU A 129 4.96 -3.67 3.65
C GLU A 129 6.45 -3.45 3.95
N GLU A 130 6.79 -3.09 5.18
CA GLU A 130 8.19 -2.83 5.60
C GLU A 130 9.12 -4.01 5.30
N SER A 131 8.64 -5.25 5.46
CA SER A 131 9.39 -6.47 5.14
C SER A 131 9.85 -6.54 3.68
N SER A 132 9.15 -5.85 2.78
CA SER A 132 9.43 -5.79 1.35
C SER A 132 10.40 -4.66 0.97
N ILE A 133 10.76 -3.79 1.93
CA ILE A 133 11.56 -2.59 1.68
C ILE A 133 13.01 -2.83 2.10
N LYS A 134 13.94 -2.68 1.16
CA LYS A 134 15.37 -2.57 1.48
C LYS A 134 15.61 -1.26 2.24
N LYS A 135 16.63 -1.24 3.11
CA LYS A 135 17.05 -0.03 3.85
C LYS A 135 16.96 1.23 2.97
N ILE A 136 16.18 2.21 3.43
CA ILE A 136 15.90 3.41 2.66
C ILE A 136 17.16 4.27 2.61
N ASP A 137 17.58 4.57 1.39
CA ASP A 137 18.65 5.52 1.09
C ASP A 137 18.03 6.90 0.88
N TYR A 138 17.91 7.66 1.97
CA TYR A 138 17.34 9.01 1.94
C TYR A 138 18.16 9.98 1.10
N GLU A 139 19.47 9.82 1.01
CA GLU A 139 20.32 10.68 0.17
C GLU A 139 19.90 10.54 -1.29
N SER A 140 19.75 9.29 -1.75
CA SER A 140 19.22 9.03 -3.10
C SER A 140 17.80 9.58 -3.32
N VAL A 141 16.94 9.55 -2.29
CA VAL A 141 15.56 10.05 -2.39
C VAL A 141 15.53 11.57 -2.55
N LEU A 142 16.43 12.28 -1.88
CA LEU A 142 16.50 13.74 -1.87
C LEU A 142 17.20 14.32 -3.12
N GLU A 143 18.05 13.53 -3.78
CA GLU A 143 18.82 13.95 -4.96
C GLU A 143 18.21 13.49 -6.30
N ARG A 144 17.26 12.54 -6.29
CA ARG A 144 16.65 12.01 -7.52
C ARG A 144 16.03 13.14 -8.36
N PRO A 145 16.44 13.32 -9.63
CA PRO A 145 15.90 14.37 -10.49
C PRO A 145 14.39 14.26 -10.69
N SER A 146 13.77 15.42 -10.98
CA SER A 146 12.36 15.58 -11.32
C SER A 146 11.85 14.47 -12.25
N VAL A 147 10.87 13.71 -11.76
CA VAL A 147 9.99 12.94 -12.63
C VAL A 147 8.76 13.83 -12.83
N ASP A 148 8.45 14.16 -14.09
CA ASP A 148 7.28 14.97 -14.46
C ASP A 148 6.05 14.47 -13.70
N HIS A 149 5.42 15.31 -12.88
CA HIS A 149 4.29 14.90 -12.04
C HIS A 149 3.14 14.27 -12.83
N LYS A 150 2.93 14.66 -14.09
CA LYS A 150 1.96 13.98 -14.95
C LYS A 150 2.42 12.57 -15.30
N GLN A 151 3.70 12.40 -15.60
CA GLN A 151 4.29 11.07 -15.77
C GLN A 151 4.31 10.28 -14.47
N VAL A 152 4.57 10.88 -13.31
CA VAL A 152 4.50 10.19 -12.01
C VAL A 152 3.08 9.71 -11.74
N GLN A 153 2.07 10.57 -11.84
CA GLN A 153 0.67 10.17 -11.65
C GLN A 153 0.24 9.09 -12.65
N LEU A 154 0.64 9.20 -13.92
CA LEU A 154 0.42 8.16 -14.93
C LEU A 154 1.12 6.86 -14.55
N LEU A 155 2.42 6.90 -14.25
CA LEU A 155 3.22 5.74 -13.87
C LEU A 155 2.72 5.11 -12.58
N ASP A 156 2.24 5.90 -11.63
CA ASP A 156 1.70 5.46 -10.36
C ASP A 156 0.32 4.83 -10.54
N THR A 157 -0.53 5.41 -11.39
CA THR A 157 -1.77 4.78 -11.86
C THR A 157 -1.46 3.44 -12.53
N TYR A 158 -0.47 3.39 -13.43
CA TYR A 158 -0.06 2.16 -14.10
C TYR A 158 0.54 1.12 -13.14
N ARG A 159 1.34 1.53 -12.16
CA ARG A 159 1.92 0.67 -11.12
C ARG A 159 0.83 0.10 -10.22
N THR A 160 -0.09 0.95 -9.75
CA THR A 160 -1.25 0.56 -8.96
C THR A 160 -2.16 -0.39 -9.74
N GLN A 161 -2.50 -0.08 -10.99
CA GLN A 161 -3.25 -0.97 -11.87
C GLN A 161 -2.51 -2.31 -12.10
N ARG A 162 -1.18 -2.28 -12.23
CA ARG A 162 -0.36 -3.51 -12.37
C ARG A 162 -0.32 -4.31 -11.08
N ALA A 163 -0.22 -3.68 -9.92
CA ALA A 163 -0.26 -4.32 -8.61
C ALA A 163 -1.62 -4.98 -8.36
N ILE A 164 -2.72 -4.25 -8.57
CA ILE A 164 -4.09 -4.78 -8.53
C ILE A 164 -4.23 -5.96 -9.49
N LYS A 165 -3.78 -5.80 -10.74
CA LYS A 165 -3.81 -6.89 -11.73
C LYS A 165 -2.97 -8.09 -11.31
N ASN A 166 -1.84 -7.89 -10.64
CA ASN A 166 -0.99 -8.96 -10.13
C ASN A 166 -1.67 -9.67 -8.95
N MET A 167 -2.29 -8.94 -8.03
CA MET A 167 -3.10 -9.52 -6.95
C MET A 167 -4.26 -10.34 -7.51
N GLU A 168 -4.94 -9.83 -8.55
CA GLU A 168 -5.98 -10.56 -9.28
C GLU A 168 -5.45 -11.81 -10.00
N ASN A 169 -4.23 -11.78 -10.54
CA ASN A 169 -3.62 -12.96 -11.16
C ASN A 169 -3.14 -13.99 -10.11
N ALA A 170 -2.83 -13.54 -8.88
CA ALA A 170 -2.38 -14.39 -7.78
C ALA A 170 -3.56 -15.07 -7.03
N LYS A 171 -4.80 -14.65 -7.29
CA LYS A 171 -6.00 -15.38 -6.85
C LYS A 171 -6.10 -16.69 -7.63
N ILE A 172 -6.13 -17.82 -6.91
CA ILE A 172 -6.29 -19.14 -7.49
C ILE A 172 -7.73 -19.26 -8.02
N LYS A 173 -7.88 -19.64 -9.30
CA LYS A 173 -9.18 -19.78 -10.01
C LYS A 173 -9.45 -21.21 -10.48
N TYR A 174 -8.46 -22.08 -10.38
CA TYR A 174 -8.55 -23.50 -10.72
C TYR A 174 -8.35 -24.33 -9.45
N GLU A 175 -8.92 -25.52 -9.46
CA GLU A 175 -8.81 -26.52 -8.42
C GLU A 175 -8.11 -27.76 -8.99
N ILE A 176 -7.49 -28.54 -8.10
CA ILE A 176 -6.87 -29.81 -8.49
C ILE A 176 -7.97 -30.73 -8.99
N GLY A 177 -7.77 -31.33 -10.17
CA GLY A 177 -8.76 -32.14 -10.87
C GLY A 177 -9.54 -31.41 -11.96
N ASP A 178 -9.39 -30.08 -12.10
CA ASP A 178 -10.00 -29.35 -13.21
C ASP A 178 -9.45 -29.81 -14.57
N THR A 179 -10.35 -29.98 -15.54
CA THR A 179 -9.99 -30.25 -16.94
C THR A 179 -9.84 -28.95 -17.73
N VAL A 180 -8.70 -28.79 -18.39
CA VAL A 180 -8.31 -27.64 -19.21
C VAL A 180 -8.03 -28.10 -20.63
N THR A 181 -8.58 -27.40 -21.63
CA THR A 181 -8.30 -27.68 -23.05
C THR A 181 -7.22 -26.74 -23.59
N HIS A 182 -6.13 -27.29 -24.12
CA HIS A 182 -5.02 -26.54 -24.70
C HIS A 182 -4.92 -26.80 -26.22
N PRO A 183 -4.79 -25.76 -27.07
CA PRO A 183 -4.82 -25.90 -28.54
C PRO A 183 -3.69 -26.78 -29.11
N LYS A 184 -2.54 -26.87 -28.42
CA LYS A 184 -1.41 -27.71 -28.82
C LYS A 184 -1.38 -29.10 -28.16
N PHE A 185 -1.95 -29.23 -26.97
CA PHE A 185 -1.73 -30.41 -26.10
C PHE A 185 -3.02 -31.19 -25.80
N GLY A 186 -4.17 -30.72 -26.29
CA GLY A 186 -5.46 -31.37 -26.06
C GLY A 186 -6.01 -31.10 -24.67
N GLU A 187 -6.83 -32.00 -24.16
CA GLU A 187 -7.37 -31.93 -22.80
C GLU A 187 -6.32 -32.39 -21.78
N GLY A 188 -6.19 -31.66 -20.68
CA GLY A 188 -5.31 -32.01 -19.58
C GLY A 188 -5.95 -31.71 -18.23
N THR A 189 -5.47 -32.39 -17.20
CA THR A 189 -6.00 -32.29 -15.83
C THR A 189 -5.00 -31.60 -14.92
N VAL A 190 -5.46 -30.63 -14.13
CA VAL A 190 -4.63 -29.94 -13.13
C VAL A 190 -4.28 -30.92 -12.00
N GLN A 191 -3.00 -31.18 -11.78
CA GLN A 191 -2.52 -32.04 -10.69
C GLN A 191 -1.97 -31.27 -9.49
N ASP A 192 -1.33 -30.13 -9.74
CA ASP A 192 -0.73 -29.33 -8.67
C ASP A 192 -0.83 -27.82 -8.97
N ILE A 193 -0.86 -27.01 -7.92
CA ILE A 193 -1.06 -25.56 -7.96
C ILE A 193 -0.02 -24.88 -7.07
N GLU A 194 0.92 -24.19 -7.72
CA GLU A 194 1.95 -23.41 -7.03
C GLU A 194 1.53 -21.93 -7.02
N LYS A 195 1.26 -21.40 -5.83
CA LYS A 195 0.95 -19.98 -5.63
C LYS A 195 2.24 -19.17 -5.52
N GLN A 196 2.39 -18.17 -6.39
CA GLN A 196 3.47 -17.19 -6.33
C GLN A 196 2.92 -15.80 -5.95
N PRO A 197 3.77 -14.86 -5.51
CA PRO A 197 3.32 -13.53 -5.06
C PRO A 197 2.51 -12.74 -6.10
N SER A 198 2.72 -12.99 -7.40
CA SER A 198 2.08 -12.23 -8.48
C SER A 198 1.42 -13.10 -9.58
N SER A 199 1.38 -14.42 -9.39
CA SER A 199 0.92 -15.39 -10.39
C SER A 199 0.59 -16.73 -9.73
N VAL A 200 -0.14 -17.58 -10.45
CA VAL A 200 -0.41 -18.96 -10.06
C VAL A 200 0.08 -19.86 -11.18
N ARG A 201 0.93 -20.83 -10.86
CA ARG A 201 1.39 -21.83 -11.81
C ARG A 201 0.59 -23.12 -11.61
N LEU A 202 0.06 -23.63 -12.70
CA LEU A 202 -0.70 -24.87 -12.74
C LEU A 202 0.15 -25.94 -13.39
N HIS A 203 0.31 -27.07 -12.70
CA HIS A 203 0.93 -28.26 -13.23
C HIS A 203 -0.18 -29.12 -13.83
N ILE A 204 -0.24 -29.18 -15.15
CA ILE A 204 -1.32 -29.81 -15.90
C ILE A 204 -0.75 -31.02 -16.63
N LEU A 205 -1.37 -32.17 -16.41
CA LEU A 205 -1.03 -33.41 -17.11
C LEU A 205 -1.85 -33.49 -18.40
N PHE A 206 -1.19 -33.48 -19.55
CA PHE A 206 -1.78 -33.69 -20.88
C PHE A 206 -1.39 -35.09 -21.38
N GLY A 207 -2.31 -36.05 -21.32
CA GLY A 207 -1.97 -37.45 -21.58
C GLY A 207 -0.90 -37.94 -20.60
N ASP A 208 0.31 -38.20 -21.09
CA ASP A 208 1.47 -38.64 -20.29
C ASP A 208 2.47 -37.51 -19.98
N GLU A 209 2.26 -36.28 -20.47
CA GLU A 209 3.19 -35.16 -20.30
C GLU A 209 2.71 -34.14 -19.27
N LEU A 210 3.52 -33.89 -18.23
CA LEU A 210 3.28 -32.81 -17.26
C LEU A 210 3.82 -31.47 -17.81
N LYS A 211 2.97 -30.45 -17.86
CA LYS A 211 3.33 -29.08 -18.27
C LYS A 211 3.00 -28.07 -17.17
N VAL A 212 3.88 -27.09 -16.99
CA VAL A 212 3.66 -25.97 -16.08
C VAL A 212 3.15 -24.78 -16.88
N ILE A 213 1.93 -24.32 -16.60
CA ILE A 213 1.27 -23.22 -17.32
C ILE A 213 0.84 -22.17 -16.30
N ASP A 214 1.09 -20.90 -16.60
CA ASP A 214 0.60 -19.79 -15.77
C ASP A 214 -0.92 -19.66 -15.94
N GLN A 215 -1.65 -19.64 -14.83
CA GLN A 215 -3.10 -19.50 -14.80
C GLN A 215 -3.59 -18.29 -15.62
N LYS A 216 -2.86 -17.18 -15.57
CA LYS A 216 -3.20 -15.95 -16.30
C LYS A 216 -3.25 -16.20 -17.81
N TRP A 217 -2.42 -17.11 -18.31
CA TRP A 217 -2.41 -17.47 -19.72
C TRP A 217 -3.72 -18.13 -20.11
N LEU A 218 -4.19 -19.11 -19.32
CA LEU A 218 -5.46 -19.81 -19.56
C LEU A 218 -6.69 -18.90 -19.46
N VAL A 219 -6.72 -17.99 -18.48
CA VAL A 219 -7.83 -17.04 -18.28
C VAL A 219 -7.93 -16.03 -19.42
N LYS A 220 -6.80 -15.59 -19.98
CA LYS A 220 -6.78 -14.59 -21.06
C LYS A 220 -7.22 -15.11 -22.41
N THR A 221 -7.08 -16.41 -22.65
CA THR A 221 -7.31 -17.03 -23.94
C THR A 221 -8.70 -17.68 -24.04
N GLU A 222 -9.59 -17.41 -23.08
CA GLU A 222 -10.96 -17.97 -22.99
C GLU A 222 -11.01 -19.52 -23.01
N TYR A 223 -9.94 -20.19 -22.55
CA TYR A 223 -9.95 -21.64 -22.39
C TYR A 223 -10.69 -21.99 -21.08
N LYS A 224 -12.02 -22.10 -21.20
CA LYS A 224 -12.92 -22.36 -20.08
C LYS A 224 -12.65 -23.72 -19.43
N LYS A 225 -12.90 -23.81 -18.12
CA LYS A 225 -13.16 -25.09 -17.45
C LYS A 225 -14.27 -25.81 -18.22
N VAL A 226 -14.12 -27.12 -18.43
CA VAL A 226 -15.16 -27.93 -19.09
C VAL A 226 -16.51 -27.84 -18.34
N SER A 227 -16.50 -27.52 -17.04
CA SER A 227 -17.71 -27.35 -16.22
C SER A 227 -18.53 -26.07 -16.49
N GLU A 228 -18.05 -25.14 -17.30
CA GLU A 228 -18.74 -23.88 -17.65
C GLU A 228 -19.17 -23.80 -19.13
N ARG A 229 -19.30 -24.96 -19.79
CA ARG A 229 -19.96 -25.10 -21.10
C ARG A 229 -21.45 -25.36 -20.97
#